data_AF-A0ABD6A0N7-F1
#
_entry.id   AF-A0ABD6A0N7-F1
#
_cell.length_a   1.000
_cell.length_b   1.000
_cell.length_c   1.000
_cell.angle_alpha   90.00
_cell.angle_beta   90.00
_cell.angle_gamma   90.00
#
_symmetry.space_group_name_H-M   'P 1'
#
loop_
_entity.id
_entity.type
_entity.pdbx_description
1 polymer ?
#
loop_
_entity_poly.entity_id
_entity_poly.type
_entity_poly.pdbx_seq_one_letter_code
_entity_poly.pdbx_strand_id
1 'polypeptide(L)' 'MVAVANALRLLGSALGALGGALVFIEFFQMPTYVEYNEEFQDYRIDSSRTEVREHTWIGRIGGFCISLGFALLFLATFLG' A
#
# COMPACT_ATOMS: atom_id res chain seq x y z
N MET A 1 17.89 27.65 1.63
CA MET A 1 17.87 26.26 2.13
C MET A 1 16.47 25.86 2.62
N VAL A 2 15.80 26.69 3.44
CA VAL A 2 14.41 26.45 3.91
C VAL A 2 13.41 26.07 2.81
N ALA A 3 13.38 26.79 1.69
CA ALA A 3 12.45 26.48 0.59
C ALA A 3 12.68 25.08 -0.02
N VAL A 4 13.95 24.66 -0.14
CA VAL A 4 14.32 23.33 -0.63
C VAL A 4 13.95 22.26 0.39
N ALA A 5 14.20 22.50 1.68
CA ALA A 5 13.80 21.59 2.76
C ALA A 5 12.28 21.39 2.78
N ASN A 6 11.49 22.46 2.62
CA ASN A 6 10.04 22.38 2.57
C ASN A 6 9.52 21.64 1.33
N ALA A 7 10.14 21.85 0.16
CA ALA A 7 9.81 21.10 -1.05
C ALA A 7 10.10 19.60 -0.88
N LEU A 8 11.25 19.25 -0.30
CA LEU A 8 11.60 17.86 0.00
C LEU A 8 10.65 17.23 1.03
N ARG A 9 10.24 17.97 2.06
CA ARG A 9 9.24 17.50 3.05
C ARG A 9 7.90 17.22 2.40
N LEU A 10 7.44 18.10 1.51
CA LEU A 10 6.17 17.94 0.81
C LEU A 10 6.21 16.74 -0.14
N LEU A 11 7.26 16.65 -0.97
CA LEU A 11 7.45 15.51 -1.90
C LEU A 11 7.60 14.19 -1.15
N GLY A 12 8.39 14.18 -0.06
CA GLY A 12 8.59 13.00 0.76
C GLY A 12 7.28 12.51 1.40
N SER A 13 6.48 13.43 1.92
CA SER A 13 5.16 13.12 2.49
C SER A 13 4.18 12.62 1.43
N ALA A 14 4.16 13.25 0.25
CA ALA A 14 3.30 12.83 -0.86
C ALA A 14 3.65 11.42 -1.36
N LEU A 15 4.93 11.12 -1.55
CA LEU A 15 5.41 9.81 -1.96
C LEU A 15 5.16 8.74 -0.88
N GLY A 16 5.33 9.08 0.39
CA GLY A 16 4.99 8.21 1.51
C GLY A 16 3.49 7.87 1.53
N ALA A 17 2.62 8.86 1.34
CA ALA A 17 1.17 8.67 1.31
C ALA A 17 0.72 7.83 0.11
N LEU A 18 1.21 8.15 -1.09
CA LEU A 18 0.92 7.38 -2.32
C LEU A 18 1.45 5.95 -2.20
N GLY A 19 2.68 5.78 -1.73
CA GLY A 19 3.28 4.47 -1.54
C GLY A 19 2.52 3.62 -0.52
N GLY A 20 2.11 4.22 0.60
CA GLY A 20 1.26 3.59 1.61
C GLY A 20 -0.08 3.13 1.04
N ALA A 21 -0.73 3.96 0.22
CA ALA A 21 -1.99 3.60 -0.43
C ALA A 21 -1.82 2.42 -1.41
N LEU A 22 -0.74 2.38 -2.18
CA LEU A 22 -0.46 1.26 -3.09
C LEU A 22 -0.18 -0.04 -2.32
N VAL A 23 0.60 0.03 -1.23
CA VAL A 23 0.81 -1.12 -0.35
C VAL A 23 -0.50 -1.57 0.29
N PHE A 24 -1.35 -0.64 0.73
CA PHE A 24 -2.68 -0.96 1.23
C PHE A 24 -3.51 -1.72 0.17
N ILE A 25 -3.58 -1.20 -1.06
CA ILE A 25 -4.31 -1.87 -2.14
C ILE A 25 -3.80 -3.30 -2.36
N GLU A 26 -2.48 -3.52 -2.31
CA GLU A 26 -1.88 -4.86 -2.41
C GLU A 26 -2.39 -5.83 -1.33
N PHE A 27 -2.46 -5.39 -0.06
CA PHE A 27 -2.90 -6.25 1.04
C PHE A 27 -4.41 -6.55 1.02
N PHE A 28 -5.21 -5.65 0.46
CA PHE A 28 -6.68 -5.77 0.47
C PHE A 28 -7.24 -6.35 -0.84
N GLN A 29 -6.42 -7.05 -1.64
CA GLN A 29 -6.88 -7.71 -2.87
C GLN A 29 -7.68 -9.00 -2.64
N MET A 30 -7.90 -9.45 -1.40
CA MET A 30 -8.60 -10.70 -1.12
C MET A 30 -10.10 -10.45 -0.88
N PRO A 31 -10.98 -10.70 -1.87
CA PRO A 31 -12.41 -10.72 -1.60
C PRO A 31 -12.76 -11.98 -0.81
N THR A 32 -13.42 -11.82 0.33
CA THR A 32 -14.00 -12.94 1.09
C THR A 32 -15.49 -12.94 0.82
N TYR A 33 -15.97 -13.91 0.05
CA TYR A 33 -17.41 -14.08 -0.18
C TYR A 33 -17.94 -15.13 0.80
N VAL A 34 -19.02 -14.77 1.48
CA VAL A 34 -19.81 -15.71 2.28
C VAL A 34 -20.99 -16.10 1.41
N GLU A 35 -20.99 -17.33 0.93
CA GLU A 35 -22.10 -17.88 0.15
C GLU A 35 -22.93 -18.79 1.05
N TYR A 36 -24.26 -18.61 1.03
CA TYR A 36 -25.18 -19.48 1.73
C TYR A 36 -25.49 -20.69 0.86
N ASN A 37 -25.25 -21.89 1.37
CA ASN A 37 -25.58 -23.12 0.67
C ASN A 37 -26.95 -23.62 1.13
N GLU A 38 -27.95 -23.52 0.25
CA GLU A 38 -29.32 -23.94 0.54
C GLU A 38 -29.45 -25.46 0.72
N GLU A 39 -28.58 -26.27 0.11
CA GLU A 39 -28.62 -27.73 0.15
C GLU A 39 -28.21 -28.29 1.53
N PHE A 40 -27.24 -27.65 2.19
CA PHE A 40 -26.72 -28.08 3.48
C PHE A 40 -27.09 -27.14 4.64
N GLN A 41 -27.81 -26.05 4.35
CA GLN A 41 -28.15 -24.99 5.30
C GLN A 41 -26.94 -24.43 6.06
N ASP A 42 -25.81 -24.30 5.37
CA ASP A 42 -24.56 -23.80 5.96
C ASP A 42 -24.00 -22.59 5.19
N TYR A 43 -23.10 -21.88 5.86
CA TYR A 43 -22.38 -20.75 5.26
C TYR A 43 -21.00 -21.24 4.84
N ARG A 44 -20.72 -21.15 3.54
CA ARG A 44 -19.41 -21.47 2.99
C ARG A 44 -18.62 -20.20 2.78
N ILE A 45 -17.43 -20.14 3.39
CA ILE A 45 -16.46 -19.07 3.13
C ILE A 45 -15.65 -19.50 1.92
N ASP A 46 -15.94 -18.91 0.75
CA ASP A 46 -15.13 -19.14 -0.45
C ASP A 46 -13.97 -18.14 -0.45
N SER A 47 -12.83 -18.60 0.07
CA SER A 47 -11.55 -17.92 -0.06
C SER A 47 -10.85 -18.58 -1.25
N SER A 48 -10.99 -18.01 -2.45
CA SER A 48 -10.27 -18.46 -3.65
C SER A 48 -8.76 -18.22 -3.50
N ARG A 49 -8.07 -19.13 -2.81
CA ARG A 49 -6.63 -19.02 -2.51
C ARG A 49 -5.78 -18.97 -3.79
N THR A 50 -6.32 -19.47 -4.90
CA THR A 50 -5.71 -19.47 -6.24
C THR A 50 -5.76 -18.13 -6.97
N GLU A 51 -6.62 -17.19 -6.54
CA GLU A 51 -6.71 -15.84 -7.11
C GLU A 51 -5.88 -14.82 -6.33
N VAL A 52 -5.31 -15.22 -5.19
CA VAL A 52 -4.40 -14.38 -4.40
C VAL A 52 -3.10 -14.22 -5.17
N ARG A 53 -2.98 -13.10 -5.88
CA ARG A 53 -1.76 -12.74 -6.60
C ARG A 53 -0.83 -12.03 -5.62
N GLU A 54 -0.12 -12.81 -4.81
CA GLU A 54 0.89 -12.28 -3.90
C GLU A 54 2.03 -11.62 -4.69
N HIS A 55 2.54 -10.49 -4.19
CA HIS A 55 3.68 -9.76 -4.76
C HIS A 55 3.43 -9.14 -6.14
N THR A 56 2.28 -8.49 -6.34
CA THR A 56 2.07 -7.71 -7.54
C THR A 56 3.02 -6.51 -7.60
N TRP A 57 3.17 -5.96 -8.81
CA TRP A 57 3.95 -4.74 -9.04
C TRP A 57 3.42 -3.54 -8.24
N ILE A 58 2.14 -3.53 -7.85
CA ILE A 58 1.53 -2.44 -7.08
C ILE A 58 2.17 -2.35 -5.70
N GLY A 59 2.26 -3.48 -4.97
CA GLY A 59 2.92 -3.51 -3.66
C GLY A 59 4.41 -3.14 -3.75
N ARG A 60 5.10 -3.56 -4.81
CA ARG A 60 6.53 -3.26 -5.02
C ARG A 60 6.77 -1.78 -5.30
N ILE A 61 5.97 -1.18 -6.17
CA ILE A 61 6.01 0.27 -6.46
C ILE A 61 5.63 1.05 -5.20
N GLY A 62 4.62 0.59 -4.47
CA GLY A 62 4.21 1.19 -3.20
C GLY A 62 5.33 1.23 -2.17
N GLY A 63 5.97 0.09 -1.92
CA GLY A 63 7.12 0.01 -1.02
C GLY A 63 8.29 0.88 -1.47
N PHE A 64 8.57 0.94 -2.77
CA PHE A 64 9.58 1.84 -3.32
C PHE A 64 9.25 3.31 -3.06
N CYS A 65 8.01 3.75 -3.32
CA CYS A 65 7.55 5.11 -3.04
C CYS A 65 7.67 5.47 -1.55
N ILE A 66 7.34 4.55 -0.63
CA ILE A 66 7.53 4.77 0.81
C ILE A 66 9.01 4.98 1.13
N SER A 67 9.88 4.12 0.62
CA SER A 67 11.33 4.21 0.87
C SER A 67 11.92 5.52 0.35
N LEU A 68 11.50 5.96 -0.85
CA LEU A 68 11.93 7.21 -1.46
C LEU A 68 11.38 8.41 -0.68
N GLY A 69 10.12 8.34 -0.26
CA GLY A 69 9.50 9.36 0.60
C GLY A 69 10.28 9.57 1.90
N PHE A 70 10.64 8.48 2.57
CA PHE A 70 11.48 8.50 3.77
C PHE A 70 12.88 9.07 3.51
N ALA A 71 13.51 8.69 2.39
CA ALA A 71 14.83 9.22 2.03
C ALA A 71 14.79 10.75 1.81
N LEU A 72 13.74 11.28 1.18
CA LEU A 72 13.58 12.73 0.99
C LEU A 72 13.35 13.46 2.33
N LEU A 73 12.53 12.89 3.22
CA LEU A 73 12.33 13.43 4.58
C LEU A 73 13.62 13.42 5.40
N PHE A 74 14.39 12.35 5.28
CA PHE A 74 15.70 12.23 5.91
C PHE A 74 16.64 13.33 5.41
N LEU A 75 16.77 13.51 4.08
CA LEU A 75 17.58 14.59 3.52
C LEU A 75 17.10 15.96 4.01
N ALA A 76 15.79 16.22 3.99
CA ALA A 76 15.23 17.50 4.45
C ALA A 76 15.60 17.83 5.91
N THR A 77 15.78 16.83 6.77
CA THR A 77 16.24 17.02 8.16
C THR A 77 17.60 17.72 8.24
N PHE A 78 18.50 17.47 7.28
CA PHE A 78 19.82 18.11 7.24
C PHE A 78 19.83 19.48 6.55
N LEU A 79 18.76 19.82 5.82
CA LEU A 79 18.65 21.10 5.08
C LEU A 79 17.99 22.24 5.87
N GLY A 80 17.43 21.96 7.06
CA GLY A 80 16.83 22.96 7.96
C GLY A 80 15.32 23.09 7.83
#